data_AF-A0A258BM26-F1
#
_entry.id   AF-A0A258BM26-F1
#
_cell.length_a   1.000
_cell.length_b   1.000
_cell.length_c   1.000
_cell.angle_alpha   90.00
_cell.angle_beta   90.00
_cell.angle_gamma   90.00
#
_symmetry.space_group_name_H-M   'P 1'
#
loop_
_entity.id
_entity.type
_entity.pdbx_description
1 polymer ?
#
loop_
_entity_poly.entity_id
_entity_poly.type
_entity_poly.pdbx_seq_one_letter_code
_entity_poly.pdbx_strand_id
1 'polypeptide(L)' 'MNVRISQQATACQQALNEAFRFIAEFPNANRARAEFAKPYRIHRHQAHLIFYRVEDDEVHITRIRHGREDWNPNS' A
#
# COMPACT_ATOMS: atom_id res chain seq x y z
N MET A 1 0.52 33.29 -12.06
CA MET A 1 -0.10 32.24 -11.23
C MET A 1 1.00 31.28 -10.80
N ASN A 2 1.49 31.38 -9.56
CA ASN A 2 2.65 30.60 -9.09
C ASN A 2 2.19 29.25 -8.55
N VAL A 3 2.34 28.20 -9.35
CA VAL A 3 2.25 26.81 -8.84
C VAL A 3 3.62 26.46 -8.29
N ARG A 4 3.75 26.45 -6.97
CA ARG A 4 4.93 25.90 -6.30
C ARG A 4 4.84 24.38 -6.35
N ILE A 5 5.48 23.76 -7.34
CA ILE A 5 5.73 22.31 -7.35
C ILE A 5 6.84 22.09 -6.31
N SER A 6 6.45 21.73 -5.09
CA SER A 6 7.41 21.34 -4.05
C SER A 6 8.13 20.07 -4.51
N GLN A 7 9.45 20.02 -4.34
CA GLN A 7 10.32 18.91 -4.76
C GLN A 7 10.09 17.59 -3.98
N GLN A 8 8.90 17.41 -3.40
CA GLN A 8 8.51 16.22 -2.62
C GLN A 8 7.70 15.19 -3.44
N ALA A 9 7.33 15.48 -4.69
CA ALA A 9 6.47 14.59 -5.48
C ALA A 9 7.20 13.34 -6.02
N THR A 10 8.50 13.40 -6.31
CA THR A 10 9.19 12.30 -7.02
C THR A 10 9.55 11.13 -6.12
N ALA A 11 10.10 11.39 -4.92
CA ALA A 11 10.60 10.34 -4.04
C ALA A 11 9.47 9.49 -3.42
N CYS A 12 8.34 10.11 -3.05
CA CYS A 12 7.17 9.39 -2.55
C CYS A 12 6.55 8.48 -3.63
N GLN A 13 6.47 9.00 -4.87
CA GLN A 13 5.95 8.23 -6.01
C GLN A 13 6.87 7.05 -6.37
N GLN A 14 8.19 7.22 -6.25
CA GLN A 14 9.15 6.13 -6.44
C GLN A 14 8.98 5.02 -5.39
N ALA A 15 8.83 5.37 -4.11
CA ALA A 15 8.63 4.39 -3.04
C ALA A 15 7.35 3.55 -3.21
N LEU A 16 6.25 4.18 -3.64
CA LEU A 16 5.02 3.43 -3.94
C LEU A 16 5.19 2.53 -5.17
N ASN A 17 5.88 2.99 -6.21
CA ASN A 17 6.15 2.17 -7.39
C ASN A 17 7.00 0.94 -7.07
N GLU A 18 8.04 1.09 -6.24
CA GLU A 18 8.86 -0.03 -5.76
C GLU A 18 8.02 -1.04 -4.97
N ALA A 19 7.14 -0.54 -4.10
CA ALA A 19 6.22 -1.39 -3.34
C ALA A 19 5.26 -2.16 -4.25
N PHE A 20 4.67 -1.52 -5.27
CA PHE A 20 3.77 -2.20 -6.21
C PHE A 20 4.49 -3.26 -7.04
N ARG A 21 5.72 -2.99 -7.50
CA ARG A 21 6.53 -3.98 -8.20
C ARG A 21 6.80 -5.19 -7.32
N PHE A 22 7.23 -4.97 -6.08
CA PHE A 22 7.46 -6.05 -5.13
C PHE A 22 6.21 -6.89 -4.89
N ILE A 23 5.04 -6.26 -4.71
CA ILE A 23 3.78 -6.99 -4.49
C ILE A 23 3.38 -7.77 -5.74
N ALA A 24 3.57 -7.23 -6.94
CA ALA A 24 3.26 -7.91 -8.19
C ALA A 24 4.18 -9.13 -8.44
N GLU A 25 5.47 -8.99 -8.12
CA GLU A 25 6.47 -10.06 -8.31
C GLU A 25 6.36 -11.14 -7.23
N PHE A 26 6.06 -10.74 -5.99
CA PHE A 26 5.97 -11.64 -4.83
C PHE A 26 4.63 -11.49 -4.08
N PRO A 27 3.48 -11.78 -4.72
CA PRO A 27 2.16 -11.52 -4.16
C PRO A 27 1.91 -12.25 -2.83
N ASN A 28 2.55 -13.40 -2.65
CA ASN A 28 2.41 -14.24 -1.47
C ASN A 28 3.42 -13.96 -0.35
N ALA A 29 4.35 -13.00 -0.52
CA ALA A 29 5.41 -12.71 0.44
C ALA A 29 4.92 -12.25 1.83
N ASN A 30 3.78 -11.54 1.89
CA ASN A 30 3.20 -11.13 3.17
C ASN A 30 2.12 -12.13 3.60
N ARG A 31 2.07 -12.51 4.88
CA ARG A 31 1.07 -13.46 5.42
C ARG A 31 -0.38 -13.00 5.17
N ALA A 32 -1.19 -13.93 4.65
CA ALA A 32 -2.63 -13.78 4.56
C ALA A 32 -3.29 -13.76 5.95
N ARG A 33 -4.17 -12.78 6.20
CA ARG A 33 -5.00 -12.73 7.41
C ARG A 33 -6.35 -13.37 7.11
N ALA A 34 -6.54 -14.59 7.61
CA ALA A 34 -7.73 -15.42 7.36
C ALA A 34 -8.97 -15.01 8.18
N GLU A 35 -8.89 -13.92 8.95
CA GLU A 35 -10.01 -13.36 9.71
C GLU A 35 -11.14 -12.83 8.80
N PHE A 36 -10.88 -12.70 7.50
CA PHE A 36 -11.81 -12.22 6.48
C PHE A 36 -12.15 -13.32 5.48
N ALA A 37 -13.40 -13.34 5.00
CA ALA A 37 -13.88 -14.29 3.98
C ALA A 37 -13.02 -14.28 2.70
N LYS A 38 -12.43 -13.13 2.35
CA LYS A 38 -11.34 -13.02 1.39
C LYS A 38 -10.10 -12.50 2.13
N PRO A 39 -9.02 -13.29 2.23
CA PRO A 39 -7.91 -12.95 3.11
C PRO A 39 -7.12 -11.75 2.58
N TYR A 40 -7.02 -10.71 3.40
CA TYR A 40 -6.18 -9.56 3.10
C TYR A 40 -4.71 -9.83 3.46
N ARG A 41 -3.83 -9.20 2.70
CA ARG A 41 -2.40 -9.08 2.96
C ARG A 41 -2.07 -7.60 3.14
N ILE A 42 -1.06 -7.33 3.98
CA ILE A 42 -0.62 -5.97 4.29
C ILE A 42 0.87 -5.89 4.01
N HIS A 43 1.25 -5.04 3.05
CA HIS A 43 2.65 -4.70 2.81
C HIS A 43 2.95 -3.34 3.44
N ARG A 44 3.95 -3.30 4.33
CA ARG A 44 4.44 -2.05 4.90
C ARG A 44 5.68 -1.62 4.12
N HIS A 45 5.63 -0.45 3.51
CA HIS A 45 6.74 0.11 2.75
C HIS A 45 6.93 1.58 3.13
N GLN A 46 8.06 1.89 3.77
CA GLN A 46 8.34 3.22 4.33
C GLN A 46 7.17 3.71 5.21
N ALA A 47 6.57 4.85 4.85
CA ALA A 47 5.43 5.42 5.54
C ALA A 47 4.07 4.90 5.04
N HIS A 48 4.03 3.95 4.10
CA HIS A 48 2.79 3.43 3.53
C HIS A 48 2.47 2.02 4.03
N LEU A 49 1.19 1.79 4.31
CA LEU A 49 0.57 0.49 4.52
C LEU A 49 -0.33 0.20 3.33
N ILE A 50 0.03 -0.81 2.54
CA ILE A 50 -0.68 -1.21 1.33
C ILE A 50 -1.47 -2.47 1.65
N PHE A 51 -2.79 -2.35 1.61
CA PHE A 51 -3.71 -3.48 1.76
C PHE A 51 -4.01 -4.01 0.38
N TYR A 52 -3.80 -5.31 0.21
CA TYR A 52 -4.06 -5.98 -1.05
C TYR A 52 -4.56 -7.40 -0.80
N ARG A 53 -5.01 -8.04 -1.86
CA ARG A 53 -5.51 -9.40 -1.89
C ARG A 53 -5.09 -10.03 -3.21
N VAL A 54 -5.02 -11.34 -3.22
CA VAL A 54 -4.67 -12.14 -4.39
C VAL A 54 -5.94 -12.94 -4.74
N GLU A 55 -6.53 -12.67 -5.89
CA GLU A 55 -7.72 -13.34 -6.41
C GLU A 55 -7.41 -13.77 -7.85
N ASP A 56 -7.67 -15.03 -8.21
CA ASP A 56 -7.47 -15.55 -9.58
C ASP A 56 -6.08 -15.20 -10.19
N ASP A 57 -5.02 -15.33 -9.38
CA ASP A 57 -3.62 -14.96 -9.69
C ASP A 57 -3.37 -13.47 -9.97
N GLU A 58 -4.35 -12.61 -9.72
CA GLU A 58 -4.22 -11.15 -9.80
C GLU A 58 -4.10 -10.49 -8.43
N VAL A 59 -3.30 -9.43 -8.36
CA VAL A 59 -3.17 -8.58 -7.18
C VAL A 59 -4.17 -7.44 -7.25
N HIS A 60 -5.06 -7.36 -6.26
CA HIS A 60 -5.97 -6.22 -6.10
C HIS A 60 -5.58 -5.39 -4.87
N ILE A 61 -5.08 -4.18 -5.11
CA ILE A 61 -4.82 -3.18 -4.07
C ILE A 61 -6.15 -2.54 -3.67
N THR A 62 -6.53 -2.66 -2.40
CA THR A 62 -7.81 -2.14 -1.91
C THR A 62 -7.70 -0.83 -1.16
N ARG A 63 -6.58 -0.61 -0.46
CA ARG A 63 -6.32 0.62 0.32
C ARG A 63 -4.82 0.88 0.38
N ILE A 64 -4.46 2.16 0.40
CA ILE A 64 -3.13 2.63 0.78
C ILE A 64 -3.33 3.62 1.92
N ARG A 65 -2.63 3.39 3.04
CA ARG A 65 -2.69 4.25 4.23
C ARG A 65 -1.31 4.80 4.53
N HIS A 66 -1.23 6.06 4.95
CA HIS A 66 0.01 6.61 5.47
C HIS A 66 0.11 6.27 6.95
N GLY A 67 1.03 5.36 7.31
CA GLY A 67 1.20 4.80 8.65
C GLY A 67 1.64 5.81 9.72
N ARG A 68 1.86 7.08 9.35
CA ARG A 68 2.21 8.16 10.29
C ARG A 68 1.04 9.08 10.67
N GLU A 69 -0.10 9.03 9.96
CA GLU A 69 -1.16 10.06 10.12
C GLU A 69 -2.58 9.51 10.35
N ASP A 70 -2.87 8.25 10.00
CA ASP A 70 -4.25 7.73 10.01
C ASP A 70 -4.55 6.74 11.17
N TRP A 71 -4.22 7.09 12.41
CA TRP A 71 -4.84 6.45 13.57
C TRP A 71 -5.67 7.48 14.34
N ASN A 72 -6.89 7.74 13.85
CA ASN A 72 -7.95 8.26 14.70
C ASN A 72 -8.89 7.09 15.04
N PRO A 73 -8.76 6.45 16.20
CA PRO A 73 -9.59 5.31 16.59
C PRO A 73 -10.99 5.73 17.03
N ASN A 74 -11.43 6.98 16.86
CA ASN A 74 -12.75 7.39 17.30
C ASN A 74 -13.29 8.64 16.56
N SER A 75 -14.35 8.46 15.77
CA SER A 75 -15.34 9.49 15.42
C SER A 75 -16.68 8.82 15.15
#